data_AF-G3WWS5-F1
#
_entry.id   AF-G3WWS5-F1
#
_cell.length_a   1.000
_cell.length_b   1.000
_cell.length_c   1.000
_cell.angle_alpha   90.00
_cell.angle_beta   90.00
_cell.angle_gamma   90.00
#
_symmetry.space_group_name_H-M   'P 1'
#
loop_
_entity.id
_entity.type
_entity.pdbx_description
1 polymer ?
#
loop_
_entity_poly.entity_id
_entity_poly.type
_entity_poly.pdbx_seq_one_letter_code
_entity_poly.pdbx_strand_id
1 'polypeptide(L)'
;MSIFLPAEVISAILHRYGEQEQAVTDASAELHGLCGYLEFLLQFDQKDRRRFLGPRKDYWDFLSLALQKNGGDLEVIRLVYSLDKLKTTVGRGRAFIRFCLAHNQLADTLQLCLLDPELNREWYGNQSPFLCPELSNGILEALYFLNGVTFDLELQRCDLDGGWPMFSE
;
A
#
# COMPACT_ATOMS: atom_id res chain seq x y z
N MET A 1 -7.26 14.21 13.61
CA MET A 1 -7.04 12.76 13.46
C MET A 1 -5.56 12.60 13.21
N SER A 2 -4.82 12.12 14.22
CA SER A 2 -3.37 12.09 14.19
C SER A 2 -2.88 11.06 13.15
N ILE A 3 -1.97 11.47 12.26
CA ILE A 3 -1.27 10.62 11.28
C ILE A 3 -0.33 9.61 11.99
N PHE A 4 -0.32 9.60 13.33
CA PHE A 4 0.47 8.74 14.21
C PHE A 4 -0.13 7.35 14.47
N LEU A 5 -1.08 6.89 13.64
CA LEU A 5 -1.64 5.54 13.70
C LEU A 5 -0.80 4.37 13.12
N PRO A 6 0.43 4.52 12.53
CA PRO A 6 1.14 3.35 12.03
C PRO A 6 1.49 2.38 13.16
N ALA A 7 1.85 2.92 14.34
CA ALA A 7 2.30 2.11 15.46
C ALA A 7 1.21 1.17 15.98
N GLU A 8 -0.02 1.63 16.22
CA GLU A 8 -1.06 0.78 16.84
C GLU A 8 -1.47 -0.38 15.93
N VAL A 9 -1.70 -0.11 14.63
CA VAL A 9 -2.11 -1.14 13.66
C VAL A 9 -0.99 -2.14 13.40
N ILE A 10 0.24 -1.66 13.27
CA ILE A 10 1.41 -2.52 13.05
C ILE A 10 1.74 -3.31 14.32
N SER A 11 1.70 -2.69 15.50
CA SER A 11 1.92 -3.40 16.78
C SER A 11 0.89 -4.49 17.03
N ALA A 12 -0.38 -4.28 16.66
CA ALA A 12 -1.40 -5.33 16.76
C ALA A 12 -1.05 -6.56 15.92
N ILE A 13 -0.55 -6.37 14.70
CA ILE A 13 -0.06 -7.46 13.84
C ILE A 13 1.18 -8.12 14.44
N LEU A 14 2.18 -7.34 14.84
CA LEU A 14 3.45 -7.87 15.35
C LEU A 14 3.24 -8.70 16.62
N HIS A 15 2.44 -8.22 17.56
CA HIS A 15 2.14 -8.93 18.81
C HIS A 15 1.42 -10.26 18.56
N ARG A 16 0.48 -10.31 17.61
CA ARG A 16 -0.29 -11.53 17.35
C ARG A 16 0.45 -12.53 16.47
N TYR A 17 1.10 -12.06 15.41
CA TYR A 17 1.61 -12.91 14.34
C TYR A 17 3.13 -13.01 14.34
N GLY A 18 3.83 -11.95 14.76
CA GLY A 18 5.29 -11.95 14.86
C GLY A 18 5.83 -12.85 15.97
N GLU A 19 5.14 -12.91 17.11
CA GLU A 19 5.57 -13.75 18.25
C GLU A 19 5.09 -15.20 18.18
N GLN A 20 3.99 -15.46 17.46
CA GLN A 20 3.32 -16.77 17.45
C GLN A 20 3.66 -17.62 16.21
N GLU A 21 4.52 -17.12 15.31
CA GLU A 21 4.87 -17.75 14.02
C GLU A 21 3.65 -18.14 13.16
N GLN A 22 2.51 -17.44 13.35
CA GLN A 22 1.30 -17.65 12.57
C GLN A 22 1.26 -16.70 11.38
N ALA A 23 0.82 -17.21 10.23
CA ALA A 23 0.62 -16.37 9.06
C ALA A 23 -0.64 -15.49 9.22
N VAL A 24 -0.55 -14.24 8.76
CA VAL A 24 -1.70 -13.38 8.53
C VAL A 24 -2.40 -13.87 7.27
N THR A 25 -3.72 -14.07 7.34
CA THR A 25 -4.52 -14.59 6.21
C THR A 25 -5.66 -13.64 5.88
N ASP A 26 -6.41 -13.93 4.81
CA ASP A 26 -7.62 -13.18 4.45
C ASP A 26 -8.73 -13.20 5.51
N ALA A 27 -8.68 -14.12 6.47
CA ALA A 27 -9.59 -14.17 7.61
C ALA A 27 -9.13 -13.29 8.80
N SER A 28 -7.94 -12.70 8.74
CA SER A 28 -7.39 -11.88 9.82
C SER A 28 -8.04 -10.48 9.86
N ALA A 29 -8.69 -10.14 10.97
CA ALA A 29 -9.25 -8.79 11.18
C ALA A 29 -8.18 -7.69 11.11
N GLU A 30 -6.96 -8.00 11.59
CA GLU A 30 -5.82 -7.09 11.57
C GLU A 30 -5.35 -6.78 10.14
N LEU A 31 -5.50 -7.72 9.20
CA LEU A 31 -5.18 -7.48 7.78
C LEU A 31 -6.07 -6.39 7.21
N HIS A 32 -7.38 -6.44 7.49
CA HIS A 32 -8.33 -5.44 7.04
C HIS A 32 -7.96 -4.04 7.58
N GLY A 33 -7.60 -3.96 8.88
CA GLY A 33 -7.12 -2.73 9.50
C GLY A 33 -5.83 -2.18 8.87
N LEU A 34 -4.84 -3.03 8.64
CA LEU A 34 -3.58 -2.67 7.99
C LEU A 34 -3.80 -2.16 6.56
N CYS A 35 -4.52 -2.93 5.74
CA CYS A 35 -4.80 -2.57 4.36
C CYS A 35 -5.57 -1.24 4.25
N GLY A 36 -6.58 -1.04 5.10
CA GLY A 36 -7.33 0.21 5.17
C GLY A 36 -6.45 1.40 5.57
N TYR A 37 -5.56 1.21 6.55
CA TYR A 37 -4.61 2.25 6.96
C TYR A 37 -3.60 2.60 5.86
N LEU A 38 -3.04 1.61 5.18
CA LEU A 38 -2.09 1.81 4.06
C LEU A 38 -2.75 2.58 2.91
N GLU A 39 -3.96 2.19 2.52
CA GLU A 39 -4.72 2.91 1.49
C GLU A 39 -5.02 4.35 1.91
N PHE A 40 -5.47 4.57 3.15
CA PHE A 40 -5.69 5.90 3.69
C PHE A 40 -4.41 6.75 3.62
N LEU A 41 -3.27 6.21 4.05
CA LEU A 41 -1.98 6.90 4.05
C LEU A 41 -1.55 7.30 2.64
N LEU A 42 -1.71 6.39 1.67
CA LEU A 42 -1.37 6.60 0.27
C LEU A 42 -2.30 7.60 -0.44
N GLN A 43 -3.53 7.78 0.05
CA GLN A 43 -4.49 8.76 -0.45
C GLN A 43 -4.39 10.12 0.27
N PHE A 44 -3.79 10.15 1.46
CA PHE A 44 -3.78 11.34 2.29
C PHE A 44 -3.04 12.50 1.63
N ASP A 45 -3.77 13.60 1.45
CA ASP A 45 -3.32 14.82 0.77
C ASP A 45 -2.77 14.57 -0.64
N GLN A 46 -3.28 13.55 -1.34
CA GLN A 46 -2.97 13.35 -2.75
C GLN A 46 -3.63 14.46 -3.59
N LYS A 47 -2.87 15.05 -4.51
CA LYS A 47 -3.35 16.12 -5.39
C LYS A 47 -4.33 15.55 -6.40
N ASP A 48 -5.43 16.25 -6.62
CA ASP A 48 -6.43 15.87 -7.62
C ASP A 48 -5.86 15.96 -9.04
N ARG A 49 -5.44 14.80 -9.57
CA ARG A 49 -4.86 14.64 -10.91
C ARG A 49 -5.93 14.27 -11.93
N ARG A 50 -6.94 15.13 -12.09
CA ARG A 50 -7.93 14.97 -13.17
C ARG A 50 -7.30 15.37 -14.49
N ARG A 51 -7.26 14.46 -15.47
CA ARG A 51 -7.16 14.89 -16.88
C ARG A 51 -8.52 15.42 -17.31
N PHE A 52 -8.54 16.39 -18.22
CA PHE A 52 -9.76 16.91 -18.86
C PHE A 52 -10.60 15.79 -19.51
N LEU A 53 -9.98 14.67 -19.90
CA LEU A 53 -10.61 13.42 -20.33
C LEU A 53 -9.80 12.23 -19.77
N GLY A 54 -10.46 11.30 -19.06
CA GLY A 54 -9.85 10.06 -18.54
C GLY A 54 -10.26 9.73 -17.10
N PRO A 55 -10.01 8.49 -16.64
CA PRO A 55 -10.29 8.08 -15.26
C PRO A 55 -9.46 8.90 -14.27
N ARG A 56 -10.01 9.10 -13.06
CA ARG A 56 -9.30 9.74 -11.95
C ARG A 56 -8.07 8.88 -11.62
N LYS A 57 -6.90 9.51 -11.60
CA LYS A 57 -5.68 8.88 -11.10
C LYS A 57 -5.71 8.79 -9.59
N ASP A 58 -5.10 7.76 -9.04
CA ASP A 58 -5.03 7.51 -7.60
C ASP A 58 -3.62 7.01 -7.21
N TYR A 59 -3.42 6.54 -5.97
CA TYR A 59 -2.12 6.11 -5.47
C TYR A 59 -1.47 5.00 -6.30
N TRP A 60 -2.25 4.11 -6.93
CA TRP A 60 -1.68 3.12 -7.83
C TRP A 60 -0.97 3.73 -9.04
N ASP A 61 -1.52 4.81 -9.61
CA ASP A 61 -0.89 5.49 -10.73
C ASP A 61 0.43 6.15 -10.31
N PHE A 62 0.52 6.67 -9.08
CA PHE A 62 1.76 7.17 -8.49
C PHE A 62 2.78 6.04 -8.33
N LEU A 63 2.41 4.96 -7.63
CA LEU A 63 3.30 3.83 -7.33
C LEU A 63 3.83 3.19 -8.63
N SER A 64 2.94 2.90 -9.58
CA SER A 64 3.31 2.31 -10.86
C SER A 64 4.28 3.19 -11.65
N LEU A 65 4.06 4.52 -11.66
CA LEU A 65 4.95 5.46 -12.33
C LEU A 65 6.31 5.58 -11.63
N ALA A 66 6.31 5.65 -10.29
CA ALA A 66 7.51 5.79 -9.49
C ALA A 66 8.41 4.54 -9.62
N LEU A 67 7.83 3.33 -9.55
CA LEU A 67 8.56 2.08 -9.78
C LEU A 67 9.19 2.03 -11.17
N GLN A 68 8.46 2.42 -12.21
CA GLN A 68 9.01 2.45 -13.58
C GLN A 68 10.19 3.43 -13.71
N LYS A 69 10.12 4.59 -13.05
CA LYS A 69 11.19 5.59 -13.06
C LYS A 69 12.42 5.17 -12.25
N ASN A 70 12.19 4.51 -11.11
CA ASN A 70 13.21 4.27 -10.11
C ASN A 70 13.81 2.85 -10.18
N GLY A 71 13.58 2.12 -11.28
CA GLY A 71 14.15 0.79 -11.50
C GLY A 71 13.52 -0.31 -10.62
N GLY A 72 12.25 -0.13 -10.24
CA GLY A 72 11.51 -1.11 -9.45
C GLY A 72 11.13 -2.35 -10.23
N ASP A 73 10.68 -3.37 -9.50
CA ASP A 73 10.22 -4.62 -10.11
C ASP A 73 9.00 -4.36 -10.99
N LEU A 74 9.15 -4.59 -12.29
CA LEU A 74 8.06 -4.44 -13.25
C LEU A 74 7.16 -5.67 -13.30
N GLU A 75 7.55 -6.78 -12.68
CA GLU A 75 6.74 -7.99 -12.58
C GLU A 75 5.47 -7.76 -11.77
N VAL A 76 5.59 -7.14 -10.58
CA VAL A 76 4.40 -6.78 -9.79
C VAL A 76 3.46 -5.86 -10.56
N ILE A 77 3.99 -4.91 -11.34
CA ILE A 77 3.18 -4.03 -12.19
C ILE A 77 2.44 -4.84 -13.26
N ARG A 78 3.13 -5.74 -13.96
CA ARG A 78 2.52 -6.61 -14.97
C ARG A 78 1.47 -7.53 -14.37
N LEU A 79 1.70 -8.07 -13.18
CA LEU A 79 0.75 -8.93 -12.45
C LEU A 79 -0.51 -8.16 -12.09
N VAL A 80 -0.39 -6.93 -11.55
CA VAL A 80 -1.57 -6.11 -11.24
C VAL A 80 -2.36 -5.77 -12.50
N TYR A 81 -1.69 -5.53 -13.64
CA TYR A 81 -2.37 -5.32 -14.92
C TYR A 81 -2.96 -6.59 -15.54
N SER A 82 -2.47 -7.78 -15.20
CA SER A 82 -3.02 -9.05 -15.69
C SER A 82 -4.32 -9.45 -14.99
N LEU A 83 -4.66 -8.83 -13.85
CA LEU A 83 -5.95 -8.95 -13.17
C LEU A 83 -7.05 -8.20 -13.93
N ASP A 84 -7.45 -8.75 -15.07
CA ASP A 84 -8.40 -8.18 -16.03
C ASP A 84 -9.77 -7.83 -15.44
N LYS A 85 -10.18 -8.50 -14.36
CA LYS A 85 -11.42 -8.23 -13.63
C LYS A 85 -11.38 -6.92 -12.84
N LEU A 86 -10.21 -6.42 -12.43
CA LEU A 86 -10.07 -5.15 -11.72
C LEU A 86 -10.16 -3.97 -12.70
N LYS A 87 -11.19 -3.15 -12.55
CA LYS A 87 -11.51 -2.04 -13.45
C LYS A 87 -10.99 -0.71 -12.93
N THR A 88 -10.95 -0.50 -11.62
CA THR A 88 -10.55 0.79 -11.02
C THR A 88 -9.04 0.86 -10.78
N THR A 89 -8.51 2.08 -10.67
CA THR A 89 -7.10 2.27 -10.28
C THR A 89 -6.90 1.95 -8.78
N VAL A 90 -7.89 2.24 -7.94
CA VAL A 90 -7.89 1.90 -6.51
C VAL A 90 -7.87 0.38 -6.30
N GLY A 91 -8.73 -0.38 -6.99
CA GLY A 91 -8.73 -1.84 -6.91
C GLY A 91 -7.40 -2.47 -7.31
N ARG A 92 -6.72 -1.90 -8.32
CA ARG A 92 -5.34 -2.28 -8.69
C ARG A 92 -4.33 -1.95 -7.59
N GLY A 93 -4.45 -0.78 -6.97
CA GLY A 93 -3.65 -0.40 -5.81
C GLY A 93 -3.82 -1.34 -4.63
N ARG A 94 -5.04 -1.81 -4.37
CA ARG A 94 -5.33 -2.82 -3.34
C ARG A 94 -4.67 -4.17 -3.65
N ALA A 95 -4.74 -4.61 -4.91
CA ALA A 95 -4.07 -5.83 -5.36
C ALA A 95 -2.55 -5.72 -5.19
N PHE A 96 -1.98 -4.56 -5.53
CA PHE A 96 -0.57 -4.26 -5.34
C PHE A 96 -0.13 -4.34 -3.88
N ILE A 97 -0.87 -3.69 -2.96
CA ILE A 97 -0.58 -3.74 -1.52
C ILE A 97 -0.55 -5.20 -1.03
N ARG A 98 -1.56 -6.00 -1.39
CA ARG A 98 -1.63 -7.43 -1.02
C ARG A 98 -0.45 -8.23 -1.56
N PHE A 99 -0.06 -7.97 -2.81
CA PHE A 99 1.11 -8.61 -3.41
C PHE A 99 2.38 -8.27 -2.61
N CYS A 100 2.63 -7.00 -2.34
CA CYS A 100 3.81 -6.57 -1.59
C CYS A 100 3.85 -7.13 -0.16
N LEU A 101 2.70 -7.27 0.50
CA LEU A 101 2.61 -7.92 1.82
C LEU A 101 2.95 -9.41 1.74
N ALA A 102 2.36 -10.15 0.80
CA ALA A 102 2.60 -11.59 0.63
C ALA A 102 4.06 -11.94 0.29
N HIS A 103 4.81 -10.98 -0.26
CA HIS A 103 6.21 -11.15 -0.64
C HIS A 103 7.19 -10.44 0.29
N ASN A 104 6.73 -9.83 1.39
CA ASN A 104 7.56 -9.04 2.32
C ASN A 104 8.37 -7.92 1.63
N GLN A 105 7.74 -7.25 0.65
CA GLN A 105 8.37 -6.23 -0.18
C GLN A 105 7.76 -4.84 0.01
N LEU A 106 6.77 -4.67 0.89
CA LEU A 106 6.04 -3.40 1.01
C LEU A 106 6.94 -2.21 1.39
N ALA A 107 7.81 -2.39 2.38
CA ALA A 107 8.70 -1.32 2.84
C ALA A 107 9.69 -0.90 1.75
N ASP A 108 10.41 -1.86 1.16
CA ASP A 108 11.39 -1.61 0.10
C ASP A 108 10.76 -1.01 -1.16
N THR A 109 9.58 -1.50 -1.53
CA THR A 109 8.86 -1.00 -2.70
C THR A 109 8.37 0.43 -2.50
N LEU A 110 7.85 0.76 -1.31
CA LEU A 110 7.42 2.12 -0.99
C LEU A 110 8.63 3.07 -0.88
N GLN A 111 9.72 2.63 -0.24
CA GLN A 111 10.95 3.41 -0.17
C GLN A 111 11.45 3.75 -1.57
N LEU A 112 11.44 2.78 -2.49
CA LEU A 112 11.83 2.99 -3.88
C LEU A 112 10.91 3.98 -4.59
N CYS A 113 9.60 3.91 -4.37
CA CYS A 113 8.65 4.86 -4.95
C CYS A 113 8.90 6.31 -4.48
N LEU A 114 9.42 6.49 -3.26
CA LEU A 114 9.64 7.80 -2.65
C LEU A 114 11.01 8.40 -2.98
N LEU A 115 11.85 7.76 -3.79
CA LEU A 115 13.20 8.22 -4.13
C LEU A 115 13.27 9.52 -4.97
N ASP A 116 12.18 9.92 -5.64
CA ASP A 116 12.12 11.13 -6.48
C ASP A 116 11.30 12.22 -5.77
N PRO A 117 11.94 13.18 -5.07
CA PRO A 117 11.23 14.22 -4.34
C PRO A 117 10.40 15.13 -5.23
N GLU A 118 10.80 15.33 -6.49
CA GLU A 118 10.04 16.14 -7.44
C GLU A 118 8.75 15.43 -7.84
N LEU A 119 8.82 14.12 -8.11
CA LEU A 119 7.64 13.31 -8.32
C LEU A 119 6.74 13.27 -7.07
N ASN A 120 7.29 13.11 -5.88
CA ASN A 120 6.50 13.12 -4.65
C ASN A 120 5.74 14.45 -4.50
N ARG A 121 6.40 15.60 -4.69
CA ARG A 121 5.76 16.92 -4.65
C ARG A 121 4.79 17.13 -5.80
N GLU A 122 4.99 16.47 -6.93
CA GLU A 122 4.04 16.48 -8.02
C GLU A 122 2.71 15.80 -7.58
N TRP A 123 2.80 14.68 -6.88
CA TRP A 123 1.63 13.86 -6.54
C TRP A 123 0.95 14.20 -5.20
N TYR A 124 1.69 14.74 -4.25
CA TYR A 124 1.21 15.00 -2.90
C TYR A 124 1.24 16.49 -2.54
N GLY A 125 0.31 16.91 -1.69
CA GLY A 125 0.26 18.22 -1.05
C GLY A 125 1.14 18.30 0.19
N ASN A 126 1.24 19.51 0.75
CA ASN A 126 2.17 19.84 1.85
C ASN A 126 1.80 19.18 3.19
N GLN A 127 0.61 18.61 3.34
CA GLN A 127 0.20 17.86 4.52
C GLN A 127 0.56 16.38 4.43
N SER A 128 0.91 15.88 3.23
CA SER A 128 1.27 14.48 3.08
C SER A 128 2.52 14.13 3.90
N PRO A 129 2.49 13.04 4.68
CA PRO A 129 3.64 12.62 5.47
C PRO A 129 4.83 12.20 4.59
N PHE A 130 4.59 11.86 3.32
CA PHE A 130 5.66 11.51 2.36
C PHE A 130 6.52 12.72 1.95
N LEU A 131 6.08 13.95 2.22
CA LEU A 131 6.88 15.15 1.97
C LEU A 131 7.65 15.63 3.22
N CYS A 132 7.44 14.99 4.37
CA CYS A 132 8.15 15.27 5.61
C CYS A 132 9.13 14.12 5.91
N PRO A 133 10.46 14.33 5.81
CA PRO A 133 11.45 13.27 5.99
C PRO A 133 11.30 12.49 7.30
N GLU A 134 11.00 13.18 8.41
CA GLU A 134 10.83 12.58 9.73
C GLU A 134 9.63 11.62 9.75
N LEU A 135 8.49 12.04 9.20
CA LEU A 135 7.29 11.20 9.13
C LEU A 135 7.45 10.06 8.11
N SER A 136 8.02 10.36 6.94
CA SER A 136 8.28 9.35 5.90
C SER A 136 9.22 8.26 6.41
N ASN A 137 10.29 8.62 7.11
CA ASN A 137 11.22 7.65 7.69
C ASN A 137 10.54 6.82 8.78
N GLY A 138 9.75 7.44 9.66
CA GLY A 138 9.00 6.71 10.69
C GLY A 138 7.96 5.74 10.11
N ILE A 139 7.31 6.11 9.01
CA ILE A 139 6.41 5.21 8.26
C ILE A 139 7.21 4.03 7.70
N LEU A 140 8.31 4.29 6.98
CA LEU A 140 9.12 3.23 6.37
C LEU A 140 9.68 2.27 7.43
N GLU A 141 10.21 2.80 8.53
CA GLU A 141 10.68 2.02 9.68
C GLU A 141 9.56 1.13 10.24
N ALA A 142 8.36 1.69 10.42
CA ALA A 142 7.22 0.92 10.88
C ALA A 142 6.87 -0.24 9.92
N LEU A 143 6.90 0.01 8.61
CA LEU A 143 6.65 -1.01 7.60
C LEU A 143 7.74 -2.08 7.56
N TYR A 144 9.00 -1.75 7.86
CA TYR A 144 10.08 -2.72 7.91
C TYR A 144 9.88 -3.77 9.00
N PHE A 145 9.19 -3.44 10.11
CA PHE A 145 8.85 -4.47 11.11
C PHE A 145 7.92 -5.55 10.54
N LEU A 146 7.10 -5.23 9.54
CA LEU A 146 6.22 -6.21 8.89
C LEU A 146 6.98 -7.26 8.08
N ASN A 147 8.25 -7.02 7.72
CA ASN A 147 9.05 -8.01 6.98
C ASN A 147 9.30 -9.30 7.78
N GLY A 148 9.18 -9.25 9.11
CA GLY A 148 9.25 -10.43 9.98
C GLY A 148 7.93 -11.22 10.09
N VAL A 149 6.86 -10.75 9.46
CA VAL A 149 5.53 -11.37 9.51
C VAL A 149 5.29 -12.12 8.20
N THR A 150 4.71 -13.32 8.28
CA THR A 150 4.30 -14.07 7.09
C THR A 150 2.87 -13.70 6.72
N PHE A 151 2.64 -13.35 5.45
CA PHE A 151 1.31 -13.07 4.90
C PHE A 151 0.96 -14.14 3.85
N ASP A 152 -0.04 -14.97 4.14
CA ASP A 152 -0.58 -15.97 3.21
C ASP A 152 -1.92 -15.49 2.66
N LEU A 153 -1.88 -14.80 1.52
CA LEU A 153 -2.99 -14.02 0.98
C LEU A 153 -3.42 -14.54 -0.40
N GLU A 154 -4.72 -14.51 -0.67
CA GLU A 154 -5.28 -14.77 -2.00
C GLU A 154 -4.98 -13.60 -2.94
N LEU A 155 -4.07 -13.80 -3.90
CA LEU A 155 -3.63 -12.70 -4.79
C LEU A 155 -4.51 -12.50 -6.04
N GLN A 156 -5.33 -13.49 -6.43
CA GLN A 156 -6.16 -13.45 -7.64
C GLN A 156 -7.61 -12.97 -7.37
N ARG A 157 -7.78 -12.01 -6.46
CA ARG A 157 -9.10 -11.48 -6.10
C ARG A 157 -9.65 -10.52 -7.15
N CYS A 158 -10.95 -10.62 -7.42
CA CYS A 158 -11.64 -9.78 -8.40
C CYS A 158 -12.61 -8.76 -7.80
N ASP A 159 -12.80 -8.78 -6.49
CA ASP A 159 -13.74 -7.93 -5.75
C ASP A 159 -13.10 -6.66 -5.15
N LEU A 160 -11.80 -6.47 -5.34
CA LEU A 160 -11.03 -5.37 -4.75
C LEU A 160 -11.46 -3.98 -5.24
N ASP A 161 -12.21 -3.88 -6.34
CA ASP A 161 -12.83 -2.61 -6.75
C ASP A 161 -13.89 -2.11 -5.75
N GLY A 162 -14.60 -3.03 -5.09
CA GLY A 162 -15.71 -2.71 -4.18
C GLY A 162 -15.28 -2.29 -2.78
N GLY A 163 -14.08 -2.69 -2.35
CA GLY A 163 -13.58 -2.43 -0.99
C GLY A 163 -12.47 -3.40 -0.63
N TRP A 164 -11.95 -3.25 0.59
CA TRP A 164 -11.16 -4.31 1.20
C TRP A 164 -12.07 -5.47 1.60
N PRO A 165 -11.67 -6.74 1.36
CA PRO A 165 -12.46 -7.89 1.75
C PRO A 165 -12.74 -7.87 3.26
N MET A 166 -14.00 -8.13 3.63
CA MET A 166 -14.35 -8.39 5.02
C MET A 166 -13.81 -9.77 5.40
N PHE A 167 -13.25 -9.88 6.60
CA PHE A 167 -12.99 -11.17 7.20
C PHE A 167 -14.33 -11.84 7.58
N SER A 168 -14.41 -13.16 7.45
CA SER A 168 -15.58 -13.90 7.91
C SER A 168 -15.54 -13.93 9.45
N GLU A 169 -16.64 -13.63 10.13
CA GLU A 169 -16.80 -13.87 11.57
C GLU A 169 -16.67 -15.37 11.93
#